data_AF-A0A9D1EE74-F1
#
_entry.id   AF-A0A9D1EE74-F1
#
_cell.length_a   1.000
_cell.length_b   1.000
_cell.length_c   1.000
_cell.angle_alpha   90.00
_cell.angle_beta   90.00
_cell.angle_gamma   90.00
#
_symmetry.space_group_name_H-M   'P 1'
#
loop_
_entity.id
_entity.type
_entity.pdbx_description
1 polymer ?
#
loop_
_entity_poly.entity_id
_entity_poly.type
_entity_poly.pdbx_seq_one_letter_code
_entity_poly.pdbx_strand_id
1 'polypeptide(L)'
;MANQKLDNLLNLSLDLTPEERQKSDVLNIGYEGDNIWELIVRYTGDLSELLSDYEDITVVNLFSGFAILTIPQKYIESLSALPQITFIEQPKRLFFNINQARSASCINPLFYSPWNLSGKGILIGIVDSGITLTHPDFLNEDGTTRVLFLWDQTADGTPPAGYATGAEWSKEEIDSALQNRETITTDLSGHGTAVAGIAAGNGRASQNRYRGIAFDA
;
A
#
# COMPACT_ATOMS: atom_id res chain seq x y z
N MET A 1 6.34 -25.79 -21.49
CA MET A 1 5.54 -24.80 -22.22
C MET A 1 5.19 -23.71 -21.23
N ALA A 2 5.17 -22.43 -21.64
CA ALA A 2 4.71 -21.36 -20.75
C ALA A 2 3.28 -21.68 -20.26
N ASN A 3 3.06 -21.54 -18.97
CA ASN A 3 1.79 -21.88 -18.34
C ASN A 3 0.81 -20.71 -18.53
N GLN A 4 -0.31 -20.98 -19.20
CA GLN A 4 -1.28 -19.95 -19.59
C GLN A 4 -2.03 -19.29 -18.42
N LYS A 5 -1.98 -19.88 -17.22
CA LYS A 5 -2.52 -19.28 -16.00
C LYS A 5 -1.50 -18.42 -15.24
N LEU A 6 -0.21 -18.54 -15.56
CA LEU A 6 0.81 -17.67 -15.00
C LEU A 6 0.99 -16.44 -15.91
N ASP A 7 1.21 -15.27 -15.33
CA ASP A 7 1.60 -14.09 -16.10
C ASP A 7 2.91 -14.32 -16.88
N ASN A 8 3.11 -13.58 -17.96
CA ASN A 8 4.32 -13.68 -18.79
C ASN A 8 5.59 -13.30 -18.02
N LEU A 9 5.53 -12.30 -17.12
CA LEU A 9 6.67 -11.96 -16.27
C LEU A 9 6.94 -13.07 -15.26
N LEU A 10 5.91 -13.65 -14.65
CA LEU A 10 6.08 -14.76 -13.71
C LEU A 10 6.65 -16.02 -14.37
N ASN A 11 6.18 -16.40 -15.56
CA ASN A 11 6.81 -17.49 -16.34
C ASN A 11 8.31 -17.20 -16.57
N LEU A 12 8.65 -15.99 -17.03
CA LEU A 12 10.03 -15.59 -17.28
C LEU A 12 10.88 -15.58 -16.00
N SER A 13 10.34 -15.13 -14.88
CA SER A 13 11.01 -15.13 -13.57
C SER A 13 11.29 -16.55 -13.06
N LEU A 14 10.42 -17.52 -13.35
CA LEU A 14 10.59 -18.92 -12.96
C LEU A 14 11.54 -19.70 -13.87
N ASP A 15 11.66 -19.32 -15.13
CA ASP A 15 12.56 -19.95 -16.12
C ASP A 15 14.04 -19.49 -16.01
N LEU A 16 14.32 -18.37 -15.33
CA LEU A 16 15.65 -17.74 -15.24
C LEU A 16 16.40 -18.06 -13.94
N THR A 17 17.75 -18.03 -13.98
CA THR A 17 18.54 -18.19 -12.74
C THR A 17 18.40 -16.98 -11.80
N PRO A 18 18.66 -17.13 -10.49
CA PRO A 18 18.68 -15.99 -9.57
C PRO A 18 19.66 -14.87 -10.00
N GLU A 19 20.81 -15.20 -10.58
CA GLU A 19 21.78 -14.18 -11.05
C GLU A 19 21.30 -13.46 -12.31
N GLU A 20 20.42 -14.08 -13.10
CA GLU A 20 19.79 -13.45 -14.26
C GLU A 20 18.63 -12.55 -13.84
N ARG A 21 17.76 -13.02 -12.94
CA ARG A 21 16.67 -12.19 -12.38
C ARG A 21 17.19 -10.93 -11.69
N GLN A 22 18.28 -11.02 -10.93
CA GLN A 22 18.90 -9.89 -10.23
C GLN A 22 19.39 -8.76 -11.15
N LYS A 23 19.52 -8.99 -12.47
CA LYS A 23 19.88 -7.96 -13.45
C LYS A 23 18.66 -7.12 -13.89
N SER A 24 17.47 -7.40 -13.38
CA SER A 24 16.22 -6.73 -13.73
C SER A 24 15.49 -6.21 -12.49
N ASP A 25 15.10 -4.94 -12.53
CA ASP A 25 14.31 -4.29 -11.46
C ASP A 25 12.90 -4.88 -11.28
N VAL A 26 12.45 -5.77 -12.18
CA VAL A 26 11.08 -6.31 -12.19
C VAL A 26 10.96 -7.83 -12.01
N LEU A 27 12.01 -8.62 -12.25
CA LEU A 27 11.91 -10.10 -12.24
C LEU A 27 12.08 -10.72 -10.83
N ASN A 28 12.42 -9.92 -9.83
CA ASN A 28 12.48 -10.33 -8.42
C ASN A 28 11.35 -9.71 -7.57
N ILE A 29 10.37 -9.03 -8.17
CA ILE A 29 9.25 -8.49 -7.40
C ILE A 29 8.41 -9.66 -6.86
N GLY A 30 8.16 -9.66 -5.55
CA GLY A 30 7.49 -10.75 -4.83
C GLY A 30 8.42 -11.90 -4.42
N TYR A 31 9.72 -11.88 -4.74
CA TYR A 31 10.65 -12.93 -4.28
C TYR A 31 11.21 -12.59 -2.90
N GLU A 32 10.86 -13.38 -1.87
CA GLU A 32 11.24 -13.10 -0.47
C GLU A 32 12.60 -13.71 -0.06
N GLY A 33 13.12 -14.66 -0.82
CA GLY A 33 14.27 -15.49 -0.45
C GLY A 33 13.90 -16.98 -0.37
N ASP A 34 14.88 -17.86 -0.24
CA ASP A 34 14.70 -19.32 -0.01
C ASP A 34 13.67 -20.04 -0.92
N ASN A 35 13.48 -19.55 -2.15
CA ASN A 35 12.46 -19.98 -3.11
C ASN A 35 11.01 -19.74 -2.64
N ILE A 36 10.75 -18.73 -1.82
CA ILE A 36 9.43 -18.25 -1.42
C ILE A 36 9.04 -17.06 -2.31
N TRP A 37 7.77 -17.04 -2.74
CA TRP A 37 7.18 -16.00 -3.56
C TRP A 37 5.87 -15.48 -2.95
N GLU A 38 5.75 -14.17 -2.81
CA GLU A 38 4.48 -13.46 -2.74
C GLU A 38 3.90 -13.33 -4.15
N LEU A 39 2.68 -13.84 -4.37
CA LEU A 39 1.98 -13.85 -5.65
C LEU A 39 0.54 -13.38 -5.50
N ILE A 40 0.04 -12.64 -6.48
CA ILE A 40 -1.37 -12.27 -6.58
C ILE A 40 -2.09 -13.34 -7.41
N VAL A 41 -3.07 -14.00 -6.82
CA VAL A 41 -3.90 -15.01 -7.51
C VAL A 41 -5.31 -14.52 -7.72
N ARG A 42 -5.89 -14.87 -8.86
CA ARG A 42 -7.33 -14.76 -9.13
C ARG A 42 -7.95 -16.15 -9.07
N TYR A 43 -8.98 -16.31 -8.25
CA TYR A 43 -9.59 -17.59 -7.95
C TYR A 43 -11.13 -17.53 -7.98
N THR A 44 -11.75 -18.71 -7.86
CA THR A 44 -13.20 -18.90 -7.74
C THR A 44 -13.51 -19.95 -6.67
N GLY A 45 -14.64 -19.79 -5.96
CA GLY A 45 -14.97 -20.62 -4.80
C GLY A 45 -14.24 -20.16 -3.54
N ASP A 46 -13.88 -21.11 -2.68
CA ASP A 46 -13.10 -20.89 -1.45
C ASP A 46 -11.70 -21.50 -1.60
N LEU A 47 -10.66 -20.79 -1.15
CA LEU A 47 -9.28 -21.27 -1.09
C LEU A 47 -8.95 -21.92 0.26
N SER A 48 -9.74 -21.66 1.30
CA SER A 48 -9.42 -22.01 2.68
C SER A 48 -9.30 -23.52 2.90
N GLU A 49 -10.25 -24.30 2.37
CA GLU A 49 -10.21 -25.78 2.38
C GLU A 49 -9.22 -26.38 1.37
N LEU A 50 -8.76 -25.58 0.39
CA LEU A 50 -7.92 -26.04 -0.71
C LEU A 50 -6.42 -25.87 -0.41
N LEU A 51 -6.10 -24.89 0.43
CA LEU A 51 -4.74 -24.56 0.84
C LEU A 51 -4.41 -25.04 2.26
N SER A 52 -5.39 -25.60 3.00
CA SER A 52 -5.16 -26.18 4.34
C SER A 52 -4.17 -27.34 4.38
N ASP A 53 -3.98 -28.04 3.24
CA ASP A 53 -3.02 -29.13 3.10
C ASP A 53 -1.56 -28.64 2.93
N TYR A 54 -1.34 -27.33 2.85
CA TYR A 54 -0.03 -26.71 2.64
C TYR A 54 0.39 -25.88 3.86
N GLU A 55 1.06 -26.52 4.82
CA GLU A 55 1.55 -25.87 6.06
C GLU A 55 2.46 -24.65 5.82
N ASP A 56 3.12 -24.57 4.66
CA ASP A 56 4.05 -23.50 4.27
C ASP A 56 3.38 -22.30 3.53
N ILE A 57 2.05 -22.22 3.42
CA ILE A 57 1.37 -21.17 2.62
C ILE A 57 0.61 -20.17 3.50
N THR A 58 0.93 -18.89 3.34
CA THR A 58 0.13 -17.79 3.92
C THR A 58 -0.87 -17.27 2.89
N VAL A 59 -2.12 -17.07 3.30
CA VAL A 59 -3.23 -16.62 2.43
C VAL A 59 -3.81 -15.33 2.97
N VAL A 60 -3.74 -14.24 2.19
CA VAL A 60 -4.44 -12.97 2.47
C VAL A 60 -5.54 -12.81 1.42
N ASN A 61 -6.79 -13.05 1.82
CA ASN A 61 -7.93 -12.91 0.92
C ASN A 61 -8.23 -11.43 0.62
N LEU A 62 -8.35 -11.10 -0.67
CA LEU A 62 -8.74 -9.78 -1.15
C LEU A 62 -10.17 -9.80 -1.73
N PHE A 63 -10.71 -8.62 -2.02
CA PHE A 63 -12.03 -8.50 -2.62
C PHE A 63 -12.09 -9.03 -4.07
N SER A 64 -13.27 -9.45 -4.50
CA SER A 64 -13.58 -9.83 -5.90
C SER A 64 -12.86 -11.08 -6.43
N GLY A 65 -12.53 -12.04 -5.56
CA GLY A 65 -11.89 -13.31 -5.97
C GLY A 65 -10.41 -13.16 -6.29
N PHE A 66 -9.73 -12.26 -5.57
CA PHE A 66 -8.27 -12.14 -5.57
C PHE A 66 -7.73 -12.52 -4.18
N ALA A 67 -6.53 -13.06 -4.12
CA ALA A 67 -5.80 -13.27 -2.87
C ALA A 67 -4.31 -13.01 -3.10
N ILE A 68 -3.59 -12.67 -2.04
CA ILE A 68 -2.13 -12.73 -2.01
C ILE A 68 -1.76 -14.06 -1.35
N LEU A 69 -0.86 -14.80 -2.00
CA LEU A 69 -0.29 -16.04 -1.48
C LEU A 69 1.21 -15.86 -1.29
N THR A 70 1.71 -16.05 -0.08
CA THR A 70 3.14 -16.28 0.16
C THR A 70 3.35 -17.80 0.12
N ILE A 71 4.04 -18.28 -0.91
CA ILE A 71 4.07 -19.69 -1.31
C ILE A 71 5.48 -20.14 -1.76
N PRO A 72 5.97 -21.31 -1.31
CA PRO A 72 7.17 -21.92 -1.87
C PRO A 72 7.03 -22.24 -3.37
N GLN A 73 8.05 -21.89 -4.16
CA GLN A 73 8.11 -22.04 -5.61
C GLN A 73 7.74 -23.45 -6.12
N LYS A 74 8.12 -24.49 -5.35
CA LYS A 74 7.75 -25.90 -5.57
C LYS A 74 6.25 -26.14 -5.76
N TYR A 75 5.39 -25.30 -5.21
CA TYR A 75 3.94 -25.46 -5.24
C TYR A 75 3.24 -24.63 -6.33
N ILE A 76 3.91 -23.69 -7.00
CA ILE A 76 3.29 -22.80 -8.00
C ILE A 76 2.70 -23.59 -9.17
N GLU A 77 3.37 -24.64 -9.64
CA GLU A 77 2.86 -25.49 -10.73
C GLU A 77 1.58 -26.23 -10.28
N SER A 78 1.61 -26.87 -9.11
CA SER A 78 0.44 -27.56 -8.54
C SER A 78 -0.73 -26.60 -8.29
N LEU A 79 -0.46 -25.41 -7.74
CA LEU A 79 -1.44 -24.35 -7.51
C LEU A 79 -2.11 -23.93 -8.83
N SER A 80 -1.31 -23.71 -9.89
CA SER A 80 -1.85 -23.34 -11.20
C SER A 80 -2.75 -24.42 -11.80
N ALA A 81 -2.51 -25.71 -11.52
CA ALA A 81 -3.30 -26.81 -12.04
C ALA A 81 -4.72 -26.87 -11.46
N LEU A 82 -4.96 -26.25 -10.29
CA LEU A 82 -6.25 -26.24 -9.60
C LEU A 82 -7.34 -25.59 -10.46
N PRO A 83 -8.53 -26.20 -10.62
CA PRO A 83 -9.65 -25.62 -11.35
C PRO A 83 -10.10 -24.25 -10.82
N GLN A 84 -10.00 -24.05 -9.50
CA GLN A 84 -10.36 -22.82 -8.79
C GLN A 84 -9.49 -21.63 -9.20
N ILE A 85 -8.19 -21.88 -9.44
CA ILE A 85 -7.22 -20.85 -9.82
C ILE A 85 -7.39 -20.50 -11.30
N THR A 86 -7.72 -19.23 -11.55
CA THR A 86 -7.94 -18.69 -12.89
C THR A 86 -6.69 -18.00 -13.44
N PHE A 87 -5.93 -17.30 -12.59
CA PHE A 87 -4.72 -16.57 -12.97
C PHE A 87 -3.78 -16.38 -11.77
N ILE A 88 -2.48 -16.24 -12.01
CA ILE A 88 -1.43 -15.96 -11.03
C ILE A 88 -0.46 -14.95 -11.64
N GLU A 89 -0.21 -13.83 -10.96
CA GLU A 89 0.81 -12.85 -11.34
C GLU A 89 1.75 -12.53 -10.17
N GLN A 90 2.98 -12.10 -10.49
CA GLN A 90 3.86 -11.45 -9.52
C GLN A 90 3.39 -10.01 -9.25
N PRO A 91 3.63 -9.43 -8.06
CA PRO A 91 3.32 -8.04 -7.77
C PRO A 91 4.05 -7.06 -8.70
N LYS A 92 3.60 -5.80 -8.72
CA LYS A 92 4.14 -4.76 -9.60
C LYS A 92 4.67 -3.58 -8.77
N ARG A 93 5.91 -3.18 -9.04
CA ARG A 93 6.55 -2.05 -8.38
C ARG A 93 5.98 -0.74 -8.92
N LEU A 94 5.42 0.07 -8.03
CA LEU A 94 4.94 1.41 -8.34
C LEU A 94 6.09 2.43 -8.24
N PHE A 95 6.01 3.50 -9.03
CA PHE A 95 7.00 4.58 -9.08
C PHE A 95 6.32 5.94 -8.93
N PHE A 96 7.05 6.87 -8.32
CA PHE A 96 6.63 8.23 -8.02
C PHE A 96 6.49 9.12 -9.27
N ASN A 97 5.52 10.06 -9.28
CA ASN A 97 5.28 10.97 -10.41
C ASN A 97 4.70 12.33 -9.97
N ILE A 98 5.35 13.44 -10.38
CA ILE A 98 5.23 14.81 -9.81
C ILE A 98 5.50 15.82 -10.96
N ASN A 99 4.93 17.04 -11.09
CA ASN A 99 4.39 17.99 -10.08
C ASN A 99 3.15 18.81 -10.52
N GLN A 100 3.01 19.17 -11.80
CA GLN A 100 2.27 20.37 -12.28
C GLN A 100 0.72 20.38 -12.12
N ALA A 101 0.14 19.46 -11.34
CA ALA A 101 -1.29 19.18 -11.33
C ALA A 101 -2.19 20.36 -10.95
N ARG A 102 -1.86 21.17 -9.93
CA ARG A 102 -2.79 22.18 -9.39
C ARG A 102 -3.12 23.33 -10.34
N SER A 103 -2.13 23.83 -11.09
CA SER A 103 -2.36 24.88 -12.08
C SER A 103 -3.04 24.33 -13.33
N ALA A 104 -2.70 23.10 -13.72
CA ALA A 104 -3.28 22.42 -14.88
C ALA A 104 -4.73 21.94 -14.65
N SER A 105 -5.12 21.62 -13.41
CA SER A 105 -6.45 21.11 -13.07
C SER A 105 -7.53 22.19 -12.95
N CYS A 106 -7.17 23.48 -13.02
CA CYS A 106 -8.09 24.61 -12.85
C CYS A 106 -8.96 24.54 -11.58
N ILE A 107 -8.48 23.90 -10.52
CA ILE A 107 -9.29 23.52 -9.34
C ILE A 107 -9.68 24.69 -8.43
N ASN A 108 -8.98 25.82 -8.52
CA ASN A 108 -9.15 26.96 -7.61
C ASN A 108 -10.59 27.52 -7.46
N PRO A 109 -11.46 27.59 -8.50
CA PRO A 109 -12.83 28.07 -8.35
C PRO A 109 -13.71 27.23 -7.42
N LEU A 110 -13.37 25.96 -7.17
CA LEU A 110 -14.13 25.09 -6.27
C LEU A 110 -14.04 25.50 -4.79
N PHE A 111 -12.97 26.22 -4.41
CA PHE A 111 -12.75 26.70 -3.03
C PHE A 111 -13.59 27.93 -2.66
N TYR A 112 -14.31 28.51 -3.61
CA TYR A 112 -15.06 29.75 -3.44
C TYR A 112 -16.55 29.55 -3.74
N SER A 113 -17.36 30.56 -3.42
CA SER A 113 -18.78 30.59 -3.78
C SER A 113 -18.97 30.39 -5.29
N PRO A 114 -19.94 29.57 -5.74
CA PRO A 114 -21.00 28.93 -4.94
C PRO A 114 -20.59 27.59 -4.27
N TRP A 115 -19.46 27.01 -4.65
CA TRP A 115 -19.12 25.61 -4.34
C TRP A 115 -18.60 25.40 -2.91
N ASN A 116 -17.67 26.24 -2.46
CA ASN A 116 -17.08 26.21 -1.11
C ASN A 116 -16.57 24.81 -0.68
N LEU A 117 -16.00 24.03 -1.61
CA LEU A 117 -15.57 22.66 -1.38
C LEU A 117 -14.16 22.63 -0.77
N SER A 118 -14.04 22.18 0.49
CA SER A 118 -12.76 22.06 1.21
C SER A 118 -12.32 20.62 1.50
N GLY A 119 -13.13 19.62 1.14
CA GLY A 119 -12.90 18.22 1.47
C GLY A 119 -13.48 17.77 2.82
N LYS A 120 -14.10 18.67 3.58
CA LYS A 120 -14.67 18.37 4.90
C LYS A 120 -15.59 17.15 4.91
N GLY A 121 -15.24 16.16 5.73
CA GLY A 121 -15.98 14.91 5.90
C GLY A 121 -15.70 13.85 4.83
N ILE A 122 -14.65 14.02 4.02
CA ILE A 122 -14.20 13.05 3.03
C ILE A 122 -12.92 12.36 3.52
N LEU A 123 -12.93 11.03 3.55
CA LEU A 123 -11.73 10.25 3.85
C LEU A 123 -10.81 10.16 2.63
N ILE A 124 -9.51 10.26 2.85
CA ILE A 124 -8.48 10.14 1.81
C ILE A 124 -7.50 9.04 2.21
N GLY A 125 -7.53 7.92 1.48
CA GLY A 125 -6.53 6.86 1.59
C GLY A 125 -5.31 7.18 0.74
N ILE A 126 -4.11 6.98 1.29
CA ILE A 126 -2.83 7.19 0.61
C ILE A 126 -1.98 5.94 0.85
N VAL A 127 -1.50 5.33 -0.23
CA VAL A 127 -0.60 4.16 -0.21
C VAL A 127 0.71 4.62 -0.85
N ASP A 128 1.71 4.88 -0.02
CA ASP A 128 2.96 5.55 -0.39
C ASP A 128 4.05 5.25 0.66
N SER A 129 5.19 5.94 0.64
CA SER A 129 6.37 5.70 1.50
C SER A 129 6.21 6.01 3.01
N GLY A 130 4.98 6.14 3.51
CA GLY A 130 4.67 6.55 4.88
C GLY A 130 4.32 8.05 5.00
N ILE A 131 4.29 8.57 6.23
CA ILE A 131 3.98 9.99 6.49
C ILE A 131 4.75 10.54 7.71
N THR A 132 5.22 11.79 7.60
CA THR A 132 5.83 12.52 8.73
C THR A 132 4.74 13.07 9.65
N LEU A 133 4.24 12.26 10.59
CA LEU A 133 3.15 12.59 11.51
C LEU A 133 3.35 13.89 12.32
N THR A 134 4.60 14.24 12.63
CA THR A 134 4.96 15.46 13.38
C THR A 134 4.92 16.75 12.55
N HIS A 135 4.68 16.67 11.24
CA HIS A 135 4.62 17.84 10.38
C HIS A 135 3.34 18.68 10.65
N PRO A 136 3.42 20.01 10.85
CA PRO A 136 2.28 20.81 11.32
C PRO A 136 1.01 20.74 10.45
N ASP A 137 1.14 20.42 9.16
CA ASP A 137 0.00 20.31 8.24
C ASP A 137 -0.88 19.07 8.48
N PHE A 138 -0.36 18.07 9.20
CA PHE A 138 -1.10 16.86 9.61
C PHE A 138 -1.50 16.89 11.09
N LEU A 139 -1.22 18.01 11.78
CA LEU A 139 -1.64 18.25 13.15
C LEU A 139 -2.77 19.28 13.20
N ASN A 140 -3.71 19.06 14.13
CA ASN A 140 -4.73 20.01 14.54
C ASN A 140 -4.12 21.14 15.40
N GLU A 141 -4.93 22.16 15.71
CA GLU A 141 -4.49 23.29 16.53
C GLU A 141 -4.13 22.89 17.97
N ASP A 142 -4.80 21.87 18.52
CA ASP A 142 -4.54 21.28 19.84
C ASP A 142 -3.30 20.35 19.88
N GLY A 143 -2.68 20.07 18.73
CA GLY A 143 -1.53 19.18 18.60
C GLY A 143 -1.87 17.72 18.31
N THR A 144 -3.16 17.34 18.24
CA THR A 144 -3.58 15.99 17.83
C THR A 144 -3.39 15.76 16.33
N THR A 145 -3.26 14.50 15.90
CA THR A 145 -3.16 14.11 14.50
C THR A 145 -4.48 14.30 13.74
N ARG A 146 -4.36 14.53 12.43
CA ARG A 146 -5.45 14.45 11.44
C ARG A 146 -5.53 13.07 10.76
N VAL A 147 -4.51 12.24 10.93
CA VAL A 147 -4.50 10.86 10.40
C VAL A 147 -5.41 9.99 11.27
N LEU A 148 -6.42 9.36 10.66
CA LEU A 148 -7.38 8.51 11.39
C LEU A 148 -6.85 7.09 11.61
N PHE A 149 -6.13 6.55 10.63
CA PHE A 149 -5.53 5.23 10.63
C PHE A 149 -4.20 5.28 9.86
N LEU A 150 -3.22 4.54 10.33
CA LEU A 150 -1.93 4.34 9.68
C LEU A 150 -1.60 2.84 9.73
N TRP A 151 -1.25 2.25 8.58
CA TRP A 151 -0.67 0.92 8.52
C TRP A 151 0.71 1.01 7.88
N ASP A 152 1.75 0.71 8.67
CA ASP A 152 3.11 0.56 8.16
C ASP A 152 3.38 -0.93 7.91
N GLN A 153 3.46 -1.30 6.64
CA GLN A 153 3.69 -2.69 6.21
C GLN A 153 5.10 -3.20 6.52
N THR A 154 6.02 -2.31 6.91
CA THR A 154 7.43 -2.63 7.21
C THR A 154 7.75 -2.67 8.70
N ALA A 155 6.82 -2.23 9.55
CA ALA A 155 6.99 -2.18 10.99
C ALA A 155 6.59 -3.50 11.67
N ASP A 156 7.36 -3.92 12.68
CA ASP A 156 6.98 -5.02 13.57
C ASP A 156 5.84 -4.57 14.50
N GLY A 157 4.68 -5.25 14.46
CA GLY A 157 3.55 -4.91 15.33
C GLY A 157 2.32 -5.78 15.11
N THR A 158 1.14 -5.20 15.33
CA THR A 158 -0.15 -5.87 15.09
C THR A 158 -0.71 -5.40 13.75
N PRO A 159 -0.84 -6.29 12.74
CA PRO A 159 -1.40 -5.91 11.45
C PRO A 159 -2.93 -5.74 11.51
N PRO A 160 -3.54 -5.04 10.53
CA PRO A 160 -5.00 -4.96 10.42
C PRO A 160 -5.62 -6.36 10.26
N ALA A 161 -6.87 -6.52 10.70
CA ALA A 161 -7.55 -7.81 10.66
C ALA A 161 -7.62 -8.40 9.24
N GLY A 162 -7.03 -9.58 9.06
CA GLY A 162 -6.94 -10.28 7.77
C GLY A 162 -5.56 -10.20 7.08
N TYR A 163 -4.61 -9.43 7.63
CA TYR A 163 -3.24 -9.32 7.13
C TYR A 163 -2.25 -10.01 8.08
N ALA A 164 -1.10 -10.43 7.56
CA ALA A 164 -0.08 -11.18 8.30
C ALA A 164 1.08 -10.33 8.83
N THR A 165 1.30 -9.14 8.26
CA THR A 165 2.52 -8.32 8.45
C THR A 165 2.24 -6.82 8.56
N GLY A 166 3.16 -6.11 9.21
CA GLY A 166 3.05 -4.68 9.49
C GLY A 166 2.39 -4.35 10.83
N ALA A 167 2.27 -3.05 11.10
CA ALA A 167 1.65 -2.50 12.30
C ALA A 167 0.59 -1.47 11.93
N GLU A 168 -0.62 -1.62 12.47
CA GLU A 168 -1.70 -0.63 12.39
C GLU A 168 -1.75 0.23 13.66
N TRP A 169 -1.98 1.53 13.50
CA TRP A 169 -2.29 2.46 14.59
C TRP A 169 -3.56 3.26 14.28
N SER A 170 -4.46 3.30 15.25
CA SER A 170 -5.59 4.22 15.32
C SER A 170 -5.15 5.65 15.61
N LYS A 171 -6.03 6.62 15.37
CA LYS A 171 -5.85 8.02 15.77
C LYS A 171 -5.44 8.17 17.23
N GLU A 172 -6.08 7.44 18.14
CA GLU A 172 -5.85 7.51 19.58
C GLU A 172 -4.43 7.05 19.94
N GLU A 173 -3.92 6.00 19.28
CA GLU A 173 -2.55 5.51 19.46
C GLU A 173 -1.52 6.47 18.85
N ILE A 174 -1.80 7.03 17.68
CA ILE A 174 -0.97 8.07 17.07
C ILE A 174 -0.90 9.31 17.97
N ASP A 175 -2.02 9.76 18.53
CA ASP A 175 -2.08 10.89 19.47
C ASP A 175 -1.29 10.61 20.75
N SER A 176 -1.38 9.40 21.30
CA SER A 176 -0.58 8.97 22.46
C SER A 176 0.91 8.98 22.14
N ALA A 177 1.32 8.44 20.99
CA ALA A 177 2.72 8.43 20.55
C ALA A 177 3.27 9.85 20.37
N LEU A 178 2.50 10.75 19.74
CA LEU A 178 2.87 12.16 19.58
C LEU A 178 3.03 12.89 20.92
N GLN A 179 2.17 12.61 21.91
CA GLN A 179 2.28 13.18 23.26
C GLN A 179 3.51 12.66 24.01
N ASN A 180 3.79 11.36 23.92
CA ASN A 180 4.98 10.73 24.51
C ASN A 180 6.28 11.06 23.77
N ARG A 181 6.20 11.62 22.56
CA ARG A 181 7.31 11.85 21.61
C ARG A 181 7.95 10.55 21.12
N GLU A 182 7.13 9.52 20.96
CA GLU A 182 7.49 8.22 20.42
C GLU A 182 7.37 8.23 18.89
N THR A 183 8.35 7.63 18.21
CA THR A 183 8.35 7.49 16.74
C THR A 183 7.83 6.10 16.38
N ILE A 184 6.58 6.03 15.90
CA ILE A 184 5.92 4.78 15.50
C ILE A 184 6.16 4.38 14.04
N THR A 185 6.36 5.36 13.16
CA THR A 185 6.76 5.17 11.74
C THR A 185 7.69 6.31 11.32
N THR A 186 8.33 6.22 10.15
CA THR A 186 9.06 7.32 9.52
C THR A 186 9.01 7.22 8.01
N ASP A 187 8.58 8.28 7.33
CA ASP A 187 8.68 8.39 5.88
C ASP A 187 10.13 8.62 5.45
N LEU A 188 10.85 7.52 5.16
CA LEU A 188 12.25 7.55 4.77
C LEU A 188 12.51 8.19 3.40
N SER A 189 11.49 8.28 2.53
CA SER A 189 11.63 8.89 1.20
C SER A 189 11.14 10.34 1.14
N GLY A 190 10.27 10.76 2.06
CA GLY A 190 9.56 12.03 2.02
C GLY A 190 8.46 12.14 0.95
N HIS A 191 8.24 11.09 0.14
CA HIS A 191 7.30 11.15 -0.98
C HIS A 191 5.85 11.07 -0.49
N GLY A 192 5.51 10.10 0.36
CA GLY A 192 4.18 9.98 0.97
C GLY A 192 3.78 11.21 1.77
N THR A 193 4.72 11.81 2.50
CA THR A 193 4.56 13.11 3.17
C THR A 193 4.21 14.22 2.17
N ALA A 194 4.88 14.29 1.01
CA ALA A 194 4.60 15.28 -0.03
C ALA A 194 3.23 15.05 -0.71
N VAL A 195 2.88 13.79 -1.01
CA VAL A 195 1.58 13.40 -1.56
C VAL A 195 0.44 13.73 -0.60
N ALA A 196 0.60 13.39 0.69
CA ALA A 196 -0.34 13.75 1.74
C ALA A 196 -0.48 15.28 1.91
N GLY A 197 0.61 16.04 1.77
CA GLY A 197 0.58 17.50 1.78
C GLY A 197 -0.23 18.07 0.61
N ILE A 198 -0.02 17.55 -0.61
CA ILE A 198 -0.77 17.95 -1.82
C ILE A 198 -2.25 17.58 -1.71
N ALA A 199 -2.56 16.38 -1.21
CA ALA A 199 -3.92 15.91 -1.05
C ALA A 199 -4.68 16.67 0.04
N ALA A 200 -4.14 16.67 1.27
CA ALA A 200 -4.91 16.97 2.49
C ALA A 200 -4.24 17.94 3.48
N GLY A 201 -3.00 18.41 3.25
CA GLY A 201 -2.30 19.27 4.22
C GLY A 201 -3.08 20.56 4.57
N ASN A 202 -3.28 20.88 5.85
CA ASN A 202 -4.09 22.05 6.23
C ASN A 202 -3.35 23.40 5.99
N GLY A 203 -2.04 23.37 5.80
CA GLY A 203 -1.20 24.53 5.48
C GLY A 203 -0.75 25.35 6.69
N ARG A 204 -0.91 24.87 7.93
CA ARG A 204 -0.40 25.50 9.15
C ARG A 204 1.11 25.77 9.08
N ALA A 205 1.90 24.87 8.51
CA ALA A 205 3.35 25.03 8.35
C ALA A 205 3.74 26.23 7.49
N SER A 206 2.81 26.75 6.67
CA SER A 206 3.04 27.83 5.71
C SER A 206 2.10 29.03 5.89
N GLN A 207 1.40 29.12 7.03
CA GLN A 207 0.38 30.16 7.30
C GLN A 207 -0.69 30.22 6.19
N ASN A 208 -1.23 29.05 5.81
CA ASN A 208 -2.23 28.83 4.75
C ASN A 208 -1.77 29.15 3.31
N ARG A 209 -0.49 29.47 3.09
CA ARG A 209 0.06 29.74 1.74
C ARG A 209 0.09 28.49 0.85
N TYR A 210 0.51 27.37 1.41
CA TYR A 210 0.55 26.06 0.79
C TYR A 210 -0.36 25.13 1.59
N ARG A 211 -1.56 24.91 1.08
CA ARG A 211 -2.55 23.96 1.61
C ARG A 211 -2.87 22.92 0.55
N GLY A 212 -3.26 21.71 0.95
CA GLY A 212 -3.72 20.66 0.07
C GLY A 212 -4.97 21.04 -0.72
N ILE A 213 -5.44 20.12 -1.54
CA ILE A 213 -6.72 20.26 -2.25
C ILE A 213 -7.88 20.12 -1.26
N ALA A 214 -7.88 19.05 -0.47
CA ALA A 214 -8.88 18.74 0.53
C ALA A 214 -8.35 19.10 1.94
N PHE A 215 -8.09 20.38 2.16
CA PHE A 215 -7.40 20.88 3.36
C PHE A 215 -8.22 20.73 4.67
N ASP A 216 -9.54 20.51 4.58
CA ASP A 216 -10.44 20.21 5.72
C ASP A 216 -10.84 18.72 5.81
N ALA A 217 -10.22 17.83 5.01
CA ALA A 217 -10.43 16.38 5.14
C ALA A 217 -9.98 15.84 6.51
#